data_AF-A0A2G8L5V5-F1
#
_entry.id   AF-A0A2G8L5V5-F1
#
_cell.length_a   1.000
_cell.length_b   1.000
_cell.length_c   1.000
_cell.angle_alpha   90.00
_cell.angle_beta   90.00
_cell.angle_gamma   90.00
#
_symmetry.space_group_name_H-M   'P 1'
#
loop_
_entity.id
_entity.type
_entity.pdbx_description
1 polymer ?
#
loop_
_entity_poly.entity_id
_entity_poly.type
_entity_poly.pdbx_seq_one_letter_code
_entity_poly.pdbx_strand_id
1 'polypeptide(L)'
;RDVDGDDIRCFWATTCGSICGPVPGFTLDSDNCELVLLDTSTVLSGLYGIALEIRDFANEASTTPLSQTPVQFILDVKSTPETCSQIPMFIAPTPECGSCVSAAGTIYIGQLVARSSGPTVSITSIETVSPAGLFTSDIMPYPGGQPTDYLIEVEWEPTEVQSFLCFLARDSVGNCSPLCCVTLSSIGEFGYCGAYIVQSLNVKVKYVSSK
;
A
#
# COMPACT_ATOMS: atom_id res chain seq x y z
N ARG A 1 -14.62 -1.86 -9.37
CA ARG A 1 -15.12 -3.19 -9.78
C ARG A 1 -14.12 -4.24 -9.40
N ASP A 2 -14.58 -5.31 -8.77
CA ASP A 2 -13.76 -6.49 -8.52
C ASP A 2 -13.73 -7.39 -9.77
N VAL A 3 -13.33 -8.64 -9.59
CA VAL A 3 -12.88 -9.51 -10.68
C VAL A 3 -14.00 -10.30 -11.35
N ASP A 4 -15.13 -10.53 -10.68
CA ASP A 4 -16.38 -11.00 -11.29
C ASP A 4 -17.27 -9.86 -11.79
N GLY A 5 -16.86 -8.61 -11.57
CA GLY A 5 -17.48 -7.43 -12.14
C GLY A 5 -18.49 -6.75 -11.21
N ASP A 6 -18.47 -7.15 -9.94
CA ASP A 6 -19.26 -6.54 -8.89
C ASP A 6 -18.69 -5.15 -8.54
N ASP A 7 -19.60 -4.31 -8.06
CA ASP A 7 -19.35 -2.94 -7.68
C ASP A 7 -18.95 -2.86 -6.22
N ILE A 8 -17.65 -2.65 -5.97
CA ILE A 8 -17.12 -2.45 -4.63
C ILE A 8 -17.19 -0.98 -4.26
N ARG A 9 -17.82 -0.69 -3.13
CA ARG A 9 -17.93 0.66 -2.57
C ARG A 9 -17.57 0.69 -1.09
N CYS A 10 -17.02 1.81 -0.64
CA CYS A 10 -16.62 2.02 0.74
C CYS A 10 -17.52 3.01 1.45
N PHE A 11 -17.81 2.72 2.71
CA PHE A 11 -18.62 3.56 3.58
C PHE A 11 -17.89 3.78 4.89
N TRP A 12 -18.17 4.91 5.55
CA TRP A 12 -17.81 5.04 6.96
C TRP A 12 -18.48 3.93 7.75
N ALA A 13 -17.72 3.28 8.62
CA ALA A 13 -18.26 2.20 9.42
C ALA A 13 -19.42 2.70 10.28
N THR A 14 -20.45 1.87 10.38
CA THR A 14 -21.55 2.03 11.32
C THR A 14 -21.36 1.14 12.55
N THR A 15 -20.57 0.07 12.39
CA THR A 15 -20.21 -0.89 13.45
C THR A 15 -18.73 -0.77 13.81
N CYS A 16 -18.40 0.17 14.70
CA CYS A 16 -17.01 0.67 14.86
C CYS A 16 -16.62 1.05 16.29
N GLY A 17 -17.40 0.62 17.29
CA GLY A 17 -17.16 0.98 18.68
C GLY A 17 -17.21 2.49 18.90
N SER A 18 -16.06 3.12 19.18
CA SER A 18 -15.94 4.55 19.45
C SER A 18 -15.40 5.40 18.30
N ILE A 19 -14.94 4.80 17.19
CA ILE A 19 -14.27 5.50 16.08
C ILE A 19 -15.15 5.57 14.82
N CYS A 20 -16.44 5.83 15.02
CA CYS A 20 -17.44 5.80 13.96
C CYS A 20 -17.59 7.11 13.21
N GLY A 21 -17.88 7.00 11.91
CA GLY A 21 -18.23 8.12 11.06
C GLY A 21 -17.03 8.91 10.50
N PRO A 22 -17.32 10.03 9.82
CA PRO A 22 -16.31 10.83 9.16
C PRO A 22 -15.32 11.45 10.15
N VAL A 23 -14.04 11.42 9.77
CA VAL A 23 -12.98 12.10 10.51
C VAL A 23 -12.84 13.54 10.03
N PRO A 24 -12.76 14.54 10.94
CA PRO A 24 -12.60 15.94 10.55
C PRO A 24 -11.42 16.17 9.59
N GLY A 25 -11.69 16.87 8.49
CA GLY A 25 -10.70 17.18 7.44
C GLY A 25 -10.50 16.07 6.39
N PHE A 26 -11.20 14.94 6.53
CA PHE A 26 -11.20 13.85 5.55
C PHE A 26 -12.59 13.66 4.94
N THR A 27 -12.61 13.29 3.67
CA THR A 27 -13.78 12.75 2.98
C THR A 27 -13.47 11.39 2.40
N LEU A 28 -14.49 10.55 2.26
CA LEU A 28 -14.38 9.26 1.59
C LEU A 28 -15.00 9.38 0.21
N ASP A 29 -14.21 9.12 -0.82
CA ASP A 29 -14.72 8.76 -2.14
C ASP A 29 -15.21 7.30 -2.04
N SER A 30 -16.52 7.13 -1.93
CA SER A 30 -17.14 5.82 -1.75
C SER A 30 -16.96 4.91 -2.95
N ASP A 31 -16.86 5.45 -4.16
CA ASP A 31 -16.81 4.65 -5.39
C ASP A 31 -15.39 4.18 -5.67
N ASN A 32 -14.38 4.99 -5.30
CA ASN A 32 -12.98 4.64 -5.46
C ASN A 32 -12.33 4.09 -4.19
N CYS A 33 -13.05 4.08 -3.06
CA CYS A 33 -12.52 3.71 -1.75
C CYS A 33 -11.28 4.54 -1.32
N GLU A 34 -11.27 5.83 -1.68
CA GLU A 34 -10.15 6.74 -1.39
C GLU A 34 -10.51 7.71 -0.25
N LEU A 35 -9.63 7.85 0.75
CA LEU A 35 -9.74 8.94 1.72
C LEU A 35 -9.04 10.18 1.20
N VAL A 36 -9.81 11.23 0.93
CA VAL A 36 -9.32 12.51 0.43
C VAL A 36 -9.15 13.47 1.59
N LEU A 37 -7.97 14.08 1.67
CA LEU A 37 -7.70 15.16 2.61
C LEU A 37 -8.24 16.46 2.01
N LEU A 38 -9.26 17.05 2.65
CA LEU A 38 -9.94 18.22 2.10
C LEU A 38 -9.09 19.50 2.22
N ASP A 39 -8.47 19.73 3.38
CA ASP A 39 -7.70 20.95 3.63
C ASP A 39 -6.61 20.71 4.68
N THR A 40 -5.36 20.87 4.28
CA THR A 40 -4.17 20.75 5.16
C THR A 40 -4.12 21.79 6.28
N SER A 41 -4.87 22.90 6.18
CA SER A 41 -4.98 23.88 7.25
C SER A 41 -5.89 23.42 8.40
N THR A 42 -6.78 22.45 8.13
CA THR A 42 -7.74 21.93 9.12
C THR A 42 -7.27 20.64 9.79
N VAL A 43 -6.34 19.92 9.16
CA VAL A 43 -5.81 18.66 9.69
C VAL A 43 -4.52 18.91 10.44
N LEU A 44 -4.56 18.62 11.74
CA LEU A 44 -3.41 18.76 12.63
C LEU A 44 -2.56 17.49 12.57
N SER A 45 -1.28 17.61 12.92
CA SER A 45 -0.46 16.42 13.10
C SER A 45 -0.98 15.59 14.28
N GLY A 46 -1.05 14.28 14.11
CA GLY A 46 -1.56 13.37 15.12
C GLY A 46 -2.08 12.06 14.57
N LEU A 47 -2.54 11.21 15.48
CA LEU A 47 -3.13 9.91 15.16
C LEU A 47 -4.63 10.04 14.95
N TYR A 48 -5.11 9.54 13.82
CA TYR A 48 -6.52 9.51 13.45
C TYR A 48 -6.99 8.06 13.34
N GLY A 49 -7.98 7.70 14.14
CA GLY A 49 -8.65 6.40 14.01
C GLY A 49 -9.63 6.42 12.84
N ILE A 50 -9.47 5.49 11.91
CA ILE A 50 -10.33 5.34 10.75
C ILE A 50 -11.05 4.00 10.85
N ALA A 51 -12.37 4.03 10.66
CA ALA A 51 -13.18 2.83 10.51
C ALA A 51 -14.05 2.92 9.25
N LEU A 52 -13.86 1.98 8.33
CA LEU A 52 -14.60 1.85 7.09
C LEU A 52 -15.31 0.49 7.02
N GLU A 53 -16.33 0.42 6.19
CA GLU A 53 -16.97 -0.82 5.76
C GLU A 53 -16.82 -0.92 4.25
N ILE A 54 -16.12 -1.96 3.78
CA ILE A 54 -16.05 -2.30 2.37
C ILE A 54 -17.25 -3.17 2.07
N ARG A 55 -18.03 -2.79 1.06
CA ARG A 55 -19.24 -3.48 0.67
C ARG A 55 -19.18 -3.82 -0.81
N ASP A 56 -19.69 -5.00 -1.10
CA ASP A 56 -19.72 -5.61 -2.41
C ASP A 56 -21.15 -5.66 -2.91
N PHE A 57 -21.38 -5.32 -4.18
CA PHE A 57 -22.69 -5.19 -4.78
C PHE A 57 -22.71 -5.78 -6.19
N ALA A 58 -23.78 -6.47 -6.56
CA ALA A 58 -23.91 -7.06 -7.89
C ALA A 58 -23.79 -6.09 -9.09
N ASN A 59 -23.95 -4.77 -8.86
CA ASN A 59 -23.75 -3.68 -9.84
C ASN A 59 -23.95 -2.31 -9.18
N GLU A 60 -23.60 -1.24 -9.92
CA GLU A 60 -23.70 0.17 -9.51
C GLU A 60 -25.10 0.60 -9.03
N ALA A 61 -26.16 0.02 -9.60
CA ALA A 61 -27.55 0.34 -9.25
C ALA A 61 -28.05 -0.42 -8.00
N SER A 62 -27.31 -1.43 -7.55
CA SER A 62 -27.71 -2.24 -6.40
C SER A 62 -27.59 -1.44 -5.11
N THR A 63 -28.57 -1.59 -4.21
CA THR A 63 -28.60 -0.89 -2.91
C THR A 63 -28.40 -1.83 -1.72
N THR A 64 -28.48 -3.14 -1.97
CA THR A 64 -28.24 -4.18 -0.96
C THR A 64 -26.88 -4.84 -1.25
N PRO A 65 -25.96 -4.88 -0.27
CA PRO A 65 -24.67 -5.51 -0.47
C PRO A 65 -24.80 -7.04 -0.48
N LEU A 66 -24.02 -7.70 -1.34
CA LEU A 66 -23.81 -9.15 -1.36
C LEU A 66 -22.94 -9.58 -0.17
N SER A 67 -21.91 -8.81 0.12
CA SER A 67 -21.02 -9.02 1.26
C SER A 67 -20.53 -7.70 1.86
N GLN A 68 -20.07 -7.74 3.12
CA GLN A 68 -19.52 -6.59 3.82
C GLN A 68 -18.39 -6.98 4.77
N THR A 69 -17.32 -6.19 4.79
CA THR A 69 -16.15 -6.41 5.66
C THR A 69 -15.75 -5.11 6.36
N PRO A 70 -15.70 -5.07 7.70
CA PRO A 70 -15.20 -3.90 8.43
C PRO A 70 -13.68 -3.81 8.35
N VAL A 71 -13.16 -2.60 8.18
CA VAL A 71 -11.72 -2.31 8.19
C VAL A 71 -11.44 -1.15 9.13
N GLN A 72 -10.48 -1.33 10.04
CA GLN A 72 -10.06 -0.31 11.01
C GLN A 72 -8.55 -0.16 10.98
N PHE A 73 -8.08 1.08 10.95
CA PHE A 73 -6.66 1.40 10.96
C PHE A 73 -6.42 2.78 11.58
N ILE A 74 -5.17 3.08 11.89
CA ILE A 74 -4.74 4.37 12.41
C ILE A 74 -3.92 5.07 11.33
N LEU A 75 -4.28 6.32 11.05
CA LEU A 75 -3.51 7.21 10.18
C LEU A 75 -2.66 8.14 11.06
N ASP A 76 -1.34 8.07 10.91
CA ASP A 76 -0.40 9.00 11.54
C ASP A 76 -0.13 10.17 10.58
N VAL A 77 -0.79 11.30 10.82
CA VAL A 77 -0.61 12.51 10.02
C VAL A 77 0.53 13.33 10.59
N LYS A 78 1.52 13.63 9.75
CA LYS A 78 2.65 14.50 10.10
C LYS A 78 2.69 15.70 9.17
N SER A 79 2.87 16.88 9.75
CA SER A 79 3.25 18.07 9.00
C SER A 79 4.73 17.98 8.70
N THR A 80 5.08 17.95 7.42
CA THR A 80 6.46 18.10 6.96
C THR A 80 6.58 19.42 6.20
N PRO A 81 7.70 20.15 6.35
CA PRO A 81 7.96 21.35 5.57
C PRO A 81 8.31 21.03 4.09
N GLU A 82 8.44 19.75 3.77
CA GLU A 82 8.86 19.23 2.47
C GLU A 82 7.65 18.95 1.58
N THR A 83 7.79 19.18 0.28
CA THR A 83 6.72 18.86 -0.68
C THR A 83 6.62 17.36 -0.91
N CYS A 84 5.43 16.83 -1.25
CA CYS A 84 5.24 15.42 -1.62
C CYS A 84 6.12 14.93 -2.79
N SER A 85 6.83 15.82 -3.47
CA SER A 85 7.83 15.53 -4.50
C SER A 85 9.19 15.09 -3.93
N GLN A 86 9.38 15.17 -2.62
CA GLN A 86 10.60 14.80 -1.89
C GLN A 86 10.35 13.60 -0.97
N ILE A 87 9.81 12.52 -1.52
CA ILE A 87 9.58 11.27 -0.78
C ILE A 87 10.44 10.14 -1.38
N PRO A 88 10.73 9.08 -0.61
CA PRO A 88 11.37 7.90 -1.15
C PRO A 88 10.59 7.28 -2.30
N MET A 89 11.30 6.67 -3.24
CA MET A 89 10.69 5.95 -4.36
C MET A 89 11.40 4.62 -4.63
N PHE A 90 10.63 3.61 -5.02
CA PHE A 90 11.20 2.36 -5.52
C PHE A 90 11.70 2.52 -6.95
N ILE A 91 12.86 1.94 -7.22
CA ILE A 91 13.51 1.94 -8.53
C ILE A 91 13.85 0.50 -8.94
N ALA A 92 14.09 0.27 -10.23
CA ALA A 92 14.58 -1.00 -10.71
C ALA A 92 15.87 -1.42 -9.97
N PRO A 93 16.06 -2.71 -9.65
CA PRO A 93 15.29 -3.89 -10.09
C PRO A 93 14.04 -4.22 -9.27
N THR A 94 13.55 -3.33 -8.39
CA THR A 94 12.28 -3.56 -7.68
C THR A 94 11.15 -3.85 -8.66
N PRO A 95 10.34 -4.90 -8.45
CA PRO A 95 9.21 -5.17 -9.32
C PRO A 95 8.19 -4.02 -9.30
N GLU A 96 7.53 -3.79 -10.43
CA GLU A 96 6.54 -2.72 -10.55
C GLU A 96 5.31 -2.99 -9.68
N CYS A 97 4.68 -1.94 -9.14
CA CYS A 97 3.49 -2.10 -8.31
C CYS A 97 2.33 -2.72 -9.08
N GLY A 98 1.72 -3.74 -8.50
CA GLY A 98 0.68 -4.55 -9.13
C GLY A 98 1.22 -5.63 -10.08
N SER A 99 2.54 -5.75 -10.24
CA SER A 99 3.14 -6.80 -11.05
C SER A 99 3.03 -8.18 -10.38
N CYS A 100 3.25 -9.22 -11.19
CA CYS A 100 3.26 -10.60 -10.77
C CYS A 100 4.68 -11.15 -10.93
N VAL A 101 5.21 -11.78 -9.88
CA VAL A 101 6.55 -12.33 -9.84
C VAL A 101 6.45 -13.83 -9.57
N SER A 102 7.01 -14.65 -10.47
CA SER A 102 6.96 -16.10 -10.36
C SER A 102 8.23 -16.66 -9.74
N ALA A 103 8.06 -17.53 -8.75
CA ALA A 103 9.09 -18.36 -8.15
C ALA A 103 9.26 -19.71 -8.91
N ALA A 104 8.37 -20.01 -9.87
CA ALA A 104 8.38 -21.21 -10.71
C ALA A 104 8.64 -22.54 -9.97
N GLY A 105 8.08 -22.70 -8.77
CA GLY A 105 8.19 -23.89 -7.92
C GLY A 105 9.49 -23.97 -7.12
N THR A 106 10.27 -22.90 -7.11
CA THR A 106 11.55 -22.77 -6.39
C THR A 106 11.50 -21.59 -5.42
N ILE A 107 12.62 -21.32 -4.74
CA ILE A 107 12.78 -20.13 -3.90
C ILE A 107 12.84 -18.91 -4.80
N TYR A 108 11.94 -17.94 -4.57
CA TYR A 108 12.07 -16.63 -5.21
C TYR A 108 13.17 -15.83 -4.51
N ILE A 109 14.07 -15.23 -5.29
CA ILE A 109 15.10 -14.31 -4.81
C ILE A 109 14.95 -13.00 -5.56
N GLY A 110 14.84 -11.90 -4.83
CA GLY A 110 14.62 -10.57 -5.39
C GLY A 110 15.31 -9.47 -4.59
N GLN A 111 15.23 -8.25 -5.12
CA GLN A 111 15.74 -7.05 -4.46
C GLN A 111 14.66 -5.98 -4.47
N LEU A 112 14.48 -5.32 -3.31
CA LEU A 112 13.69 -4.09 -3.21
C LEU A 112 14.68 -2.95 -3.03
N VAL A 113 14.76 -2.08 -4.03
CA VAL A 113 15.68 -0.95 -4.09
C VAL A 113 14.90 0.35 -4.01
N ALA A 114 15.16 1.12 -2.96
CA ALA A 114 14.57 2.43 -2.71
C ALA A 114 15.62 3.54 -2.84
N ARG A 115 15.24 4.63 -3.49
CA ARG A 115 16.01 5.86 -3.58
C ARG A 115 15.45 6.89 -2.59
N SER A 116 16.34 7.50 -1.82
CA SER A 116 15.97 8.58 -0.90
C SER A 116 15.54 9.86 -1.63
N SER A 117 14.84 10.72 -0.90
CA SER A 117 14.30 12.00 -1.37
C SER A 117 15.38 13.04 -1.72
N GLY A 118 16.63 12.83 -1.29
CA GLY A 118 17.73 13.76 -1.55
C GLY A 118 19.09 13.28 -1.05
N PRO A 119 20.19 13.97 -1.42
CA PRO A 119 21.56 13.53 -1.16
C PRO A 119 21.97 13.55 0.32
N THR A 120 21.24 14.28 1.16
CA THR A 120 21.50 14.38 2.61
C THR A 120 20.58 13.51 3.45
N VAL A 121 19.71 12.73 2.80
CA VAL A 121 18.70 11.90 3.44
C VAL A 121 18.99 10.44 3.09
N SER A 122 18.94 9.55 4.07
CA SER A 122 19.15 8.11 3.86
C SER A 122 17.85 7.34 4.03
N ILE A 123 17.68 6.21 3.33
CA ILE A 123 16.63 5.26 3.66
C ILE A 123 17.00 4.57 4.97
N THR A 124 16.06 4.54 5.92
CA THR A 124 16.26 3.92 7.24
C THR A 124 15.59 2.56 7.34
N SER A 125 14.50 2.33 6.60
CA SER A 125 13.82 1.03 6.54
C SER A 125 13.12 0.83 5.21
N ILE A 126 13.06 -0.44 4.79
CA ILE A 126 12.12 -0.93 3.79
C ILE A 126 11.24 -1.94 4.54
N GLU A 127 10.01 -1.51 4.85
CA GLU A 127 9.07 -2.29 5.64
C GLU A 127 8.23 -3.16 4.69
N THR A 128 8.04 -4.44 5.04
CA THR A 128 7.28 -5.39 4.22
C THR A 128 6.11 -5.99 4.98
N VAL A 129 4.96 -6.13 4.30
CA VAL A 129 3.89 -7.05 4.67
C VAL A 129 4.13 -8.31 3.86
N SER A 130 4.67 -9.31 4.55
CA SER A 130 5.24 -10.49 3.94
C SER A 130 4.33 -11.70 4.10
N PRO A 131 4.27 -12.60 3.11
CA PRO A 131 3.61 -13.89 3.25
C PRO A 131 4.46 -14.84 4.12
N ALA A 132 3.87 -15.97 4.49
CA ALA A 132 4.61 -17.02 5.17
C ALA A 132 5.80 -17.50 4.30
N GLY A 133 6.93 -17.81 4.94
CA GLY A 133 8.15 -18.27 4.28
C GLY A 133 8.98 -17.19 3.60
N LEU A 134 8.64 -15.90 3.79
CA LEU A 134 9.43 -14.80 3.25
C LEU A 134 10.42 -14.24 4.28
N PHE A 135 11.67 -14.09 3.85
CA PHE A 135 12.78 -13.55 4.61
C PHE A 135 13.31 -12.28 3.95
N THR A 136 13.75 -11.34 4.77
CA THR A 136 14.35 -10.07 4.35
C THR A 136 15.74 -9.92 4.96
N SER A 137 16.66 -9.36 4.21
CA SER A 137 17.96 -8.93 4.75
C SER A 137 17.83 -7.64 5.58
N ASP A 138 18.90 -7.29 6.30
CA ASP A 138 19.08 -5.92 6.76
C ASP A 138 19.22 -4.96 5.57
N ILE A 139 18.91 -3.69 5.81
CA ILE A 139 19.09 -2.62 4.83
C ILE A 139 20.58 -2.37 4.56
N MET A 140 20.93 -2.23 3.28
CA MET A 140 22.30 -1.95 2.85
C MET A 140 22.35 -0.98 1.66
N PRO A 141 23.46 -0.25 1.46
CA PRO A 141 23.62 0.59 0.26
C PRO A 141 23.53 -0.24 -1.02
N TYR A 142 22.88 0.28 -2.06
CA TYR A 142 22.76 -0.42 -3.35
C TYR A 142 24.05 -0.32 -4.16
N PRO A 143 24.81 -1.42 -4.36
CA PRO A 143 26.13 -1.35 -4.98
C PRO A 143 26.09 -0.91 -6.45
N GLY A 144 24.99 -1.18 -7.15
CA GLY A 144 24.78 -0.81 -8.55
C GLY A 144 24.14 0.57 -8.75
N GLY A 145 23.90 1.31 -7.67
CA GLY A 145 23.10 2.54 -7.69
C GLY A 145 23.86 3.82 -7.39
N GLN A 146 23.08 4.86 -7.12
CA GLN A 146 23.57 6.12 -6.57
C GLN A 146 23.82 6.00 -5.05
N PRO A 147 24.59 6.91 -4.44
CA PRO A 147 24.78 6.93 -2.97
C PRO A 147 23.48 7.09 -2.16
N THR A 148 22.40 7.50 -2.80
CA THR A 148 21.05 7.65 -2.25
C THR A 148 20.21 6.38 -2.33
N ASP A 149 20.75 5.31 -2.92
CA ASP A 149 20.01 4.09 -3.20
C ASP A 149 20.36 3.01 -2.17
N TYR A 150 19.33 2.39 -1.61
CA TYR A 150 19.42 1.38 -0.57
C TYR A 150 18.60 0.18 -0.99
N LEU A 151 19.02 -1.02 -0.61
CA LEU A 151 18.32 -2.26 -0.91
C LEU A 151 18.06 -3.09 0.34
N ILE A 152 17.02 -3.91 0.26
CA ILE A 152 16.93 -5.18 0.99
C ILE A 152 16.83 -6.33 -0.02
N GLU A 153 17.44 -7.45 0.31
CA GLU A 153 17.24 -8.71 -0.40
C GLU A 153 16.01 -9.42 0.16
N VAL A 154 15.26 -10.05 -0.73
CA VAL A 154 14.04 -10.77 -0.39
C VAL A 154 14.17 -12.20 -0.88
N GLU A 155 13.92 -13.14 0.00
CA GLU A 155 13.85 -14.56 -0.33
C GLU A 155 12.48 -15.10 0.09
N TRP A 156 11.79 -15.80 -0.80
CA TRP A 156 10.51 -16.40 -0.49
C TRP A 156 10.49 -17.88 -0.83
N GLU A 157 10.29 -18.70 0.20
CA GLU A 157 10.03 -20.13 0.09
C GLU A 157 8.51 -20.35 0.04
N PRO A 158 7.93 -20.74 -1.11
CA PRO A 158 6.48 -20.79 -1.22
C PRO A 158 5.83 -21.88 -0.37
N THR A 159 4.97 -21.48 0.55
CA THR A 159 4.05 -22.38 1.26
C THR A 159 2.67 -22.45 0.61
N GLU A 160 2.40 -21.54 -0.33
CA GLU A 160 1.12 -21.36 -1.00
C GLU A 160 1.33 -21.21 -2.52
N VAL A 161 0.25 -21.42 -3.28
CA VAL A 161 0.26 -21.29 -4.75
C VAL A 161 0.50 -19.84 -5.16
N GLN A 162 -0.04 -18.92 -4.37
CA GLN A 162 0.02 -17.49 -4.61
C GLN A 162 -0.06 -16.75 -3.29
N SER A 163 0.68 -15.65 -3.17
CA SER A 163 0.61 -14.76 -2.03
C SER A 163 0.97 -13.33 -2.43
N PHE A 164 0.96 -12.41 -1.48
CA PHE A 164 1.28 -11.00 -1.72
C PHE A 164 2.49 -10.56 -0.92
N LEU A 165 3.33 -9.75 -1.56
CA LEU A 165 4.38 -9.00 -0.91
C LEU A 165 4.07 -7.52 -1.11
N CYS A 166 3.75 -6.83 -0.01
CA CYS A 166 3.62 -5.37 -0.02
C CYS A 166 4.82 -4.74 0.68
N PHE A 167 5.27 -3.59 0.18
CA PHE A 167 6.47 -2.92 0.68
C PHE A 167 6.35 -1.40 0.59
N LEU A 168 6.98 -0.72 1.56
CA LEU A 168 7.13 0.73 1.62
C LEU A 168 8.53 1.09 2.12
N ALA A 169 9.09 2.18 1.61
CA ALA A 169 10.38 2.70 2.07
C ALA A 169 10.18 3.91 2.99
N ARG A 170 11.00 4.02 4.04
CA ARG A 170 11.02 5.15 4.96
C ARG A 170 12.42 5.77 5.00
N ASP A 171 12.48 7.10 4.99
CA ASP A 171 13.73 7.83 5.09
C ASP A 171 14.01 8.41 6.50
N SER A 172 15.23 8.94 6.65
CA SER A 172 15.75 9.48 7.91
C SER A 172 15.01 10.72 8.42
N VAL A 173 14.20 11.37 7.59
CA VAL A 173 13.35 12.50 7.99
C VAL A 173 11.91 12.08 8.27
N GLY A 174 11.59 10.79 8.05
CA GLY A 174 10.31 10.17 8.40
C GLY A 174 9.31 10.10 7.24
N ASN A 175 9.68 10.51 6.03
CA ASN A 175 8.82 10.39 4.86
C ASN A 175 8.73 8.92 4.42
N CYS A 176 7.59 8.58 3.81
CA CYS A 176 7.34 7.26 3.27
C CYS A 176 7.08 7.30 1.77
N SER A 177 7.54 6.27 1.06
CA SER A 177 7.04 6.00 -0.29
C SER A 177 5.56 5.61 -0.25
N PRO A 178 4.85 5.65 -1.40
CA PRO A 178 3.61 4.91 -1.55
C PRO A 178 3.80 3.42 -1.21
N LEU A 179 2.78 2.78 -0.66
CA LEU A 179 2.73 1.33 -0.50
C LEU A 179 2.64 0.68 -1.89
N CYS A 180 3.52 -0.26 -2.16
CA CYS A 180 3.58 -1.02 -3.40
C CYS A 180 3.33 -2.49 -3.08
N CYS A 181 2.43 -3.15 -3.81
CA CYS A 181 2.14 -4.58 -3.63
C CYS A 181 2.39 -5.34 -4.92
N VAL A 182 2.96 -6.54 -4.80
CA VAL A 182 3.19 -7.46 -5.91
C VAL A 182 2.62 -8.82 -5.56
N THR A 183 2.23 -9.56 -6.59
CA THR A 183 1.77 -10.93 -6.45
C THR A 183 2.96 -11.86 -6.58
N LEU A 184 3.20 -12.71 -5.58
CA LEU A 184 4.15 -13.81 -5.65
C LEU A 184 3.42 -15.09 -6.07
N SER A 185 3.90 -15.77 -7.09
CA SER A 185 3.31 -17.01 -7.61
C SER A 185 4.32 -18.14 -7.55
N SER A 186 3.97 -19.26 -6.91
CA SER A 186 4.84 -20.45 -6.88
C SER A 186 4.68 -21.33 -8.12
N ILE A 187 3.73 -21.03 -8.99
CA ILE A 187 3.59 -21.65 -10.31
C ILE A 187 4.13 -20.70 -11.39
N GLY A 188 4.75 -21.27 -12.42
CA GLY A 188 5.38 -20.53 -13.54
C GLY A 188 4.42 -19.57 -14.26
N GLU A 189 4.98 -18.71 -15.11
CA GLU A 189 4.36 -17.58 -15.83
C GLU A 189 2.99 -17.84 -16.52
N PHE A 190 2.62 -19.12 -16.74
CA PHE A 190 1.39 -19.53 -17.42
C PHE A 190 0.26 -20.00 -16.49
N GLY A 191 0.46 -19.94 -15.16
CA GLY A 191 -0.47 -20.49 -14.18
C GLY A 191 -1.63 -19.57 -13.80
N TYR A 192 -1.38 -18.51 -13.03
CA TYR A 192 -2.44 -17.73 -12.38
C TYR A 192 -1.97 -16.31 -11.99
N CYS A 193 -1.39 -15.53 -12.91
CA CYS A 193 -1.34 -14.06 -12.72
C CYS A 193 -2.71 -13.42 -13.04
N GLY A 194 -3.78 -14.08 -12.60
CA GLY A 194 -5.18 -13.70 -12.76
C GLY A 194 -5.91 -14.18 -11.52
N ALA A 195 -5.67 -13.52 -10.40
CA ALA A 195 -6.40 -13.79 -9.17
C ALA A 195 -6.82 -12.48 -8.50
N TYR A 196 -8.12 -12.22 -8.63
CA TYR A 196 -9.05 -11.76 -7.61
C TYR A 196 -8.48 -10.78 -6.59
N ILE A 197 -8.56 -9.53 -7.02
CA ILE A 197 -8.22 -8.32 -6.32
C ILE A 197 -9.32 -8.01 -5.29
N VAL A 198 -9.07 -8.27 -4.01
CA VAL A 198 -9.17 -7.14 -3.06
C VAL A 198 -7.81 -6.48 -3.17
N GLN A 199 -7.69 -5.56 -4.14
CA GLN A 199 -6.58 -4.62 -4.23
C GLN A 199 -6.59 -4.08 -2.82
N SER A 200 -5.50 -4.29 -2.09
CA SER A 200 -5.15 -3.59 -0.86
C SER A 200 -6.07 -2.39 -0.64
N LEU A 201 -6.66 -2.22 0.55
CA LEU A 201 -7.30 -0.95 0.90
C LEU A 201 -6.26 0.15 0.69
N ASN A 202 -6.25 0.69 -0.52
CA ASN A 202 -5.34 1.68 -1.01
C ASN A 202 -6.02 2.95 -0.56
N VAL A 203 -5.82 3.26 0.71
CA VAL A 203 -6.19 4.56 1.24
C VAL A 203 -5.23 5.55 0.60
N LYS A 204 -5.51 5.92 -0.64
CA LYS A 204 -4.78 6.94 -1.35
C LYS A 204 -5.21 8.27 -0.77
N VAL A 205 -4.36 8.82 0.10
CA VAL A 205 -4.54 10.16 0.59
C VAL A 205 -4.17 11.13 -0.53
N LYS A 206 -5.20 11.58 -1.25
CA LYS A 206 -5.04 12.59 -2.30
C LYS A 206 -5.09 13.99 -1.67
N TYR A 207 -4.04 14.77 -1.91
CA TYR A 207 -3.99 16.19 -1.55
C TYR A 207 -4.60 17.04 -2.66
N VAL A 208 -5.49 17.97 -2.30
CA VAL A 208 -5.98 19.01 -3.21
C VAL A 208 -5.56 20.37 -2.64
N SER A 209 -4.62 21.04 -3.30
CA SER A 209 -4.28 22.43 -3.00
C SER A 209 -5.40 23.33 -3.53
N SER A 210 -6.11 24.00 -2.63
CA SER A 210 -6.83 25.23 -2.97
C SER A 210 -5.82 26.37 -3.11
N LYS A 211 -5.89 27.09 -4.24
CA LYS A 211 -5.26 28.39 -4.39
C LYS A 211 -6.11 29.48 -3.75
#